data_AF-A0A960J9T6-F1
#
_entry.id   AF-A0A960J9T6-F1
#
_cell.length_a   1.000
_cell.length_b   1.000
_cell.length_c   1.000
_cell.angle_alpha   90.00
_cell.angle_beta   90.00
_cell.angle_gamma   90.00
#
_symmetry.space_group_name_H-M   'P 1'
#
loop_
_entity.id
_entity.type
_entity.pdbx_description
1 polymer ?
#
loop_
_entity_poly.entity_id
_entity_poly.type
_entity_poly.pdbx_seq_one_letter_code
_entity_poly.pdbx_strand_id
1 'polypeptide(L)' 'MQVIVRDNNVDQALKALKKKMQREGIFREMKL' A
#
# COMPACT_ATOMS: atom_id res chain seq x y z
N MET A 1 -7.80 -4.06 -0.12
CA MET A 1 -6.79 -3.72 0.91
C MET A 1 -7.12 -2.36 1.50
N GLN A 2 -7.15 -2.22 2.82
CA GLN A 2 -7.53 -0.97 3.49
C GLN A 2 -6.35 -0.45 4.31
N VAL A 3 -6.14 0.87 4.35
CA VAL A 3 -5.13 1.53 5.18
C VAL A 3 -5.80 2.57 6.06
N ILE A 4 -5.44 2.58 7.34
CA ILE A 4 -5.96 3.56 8.31
C ILE A 4 -5.08 4.80 8.22
N VAL A 5 -5.68 5.94 7.91
CA VAL A 5 -4.99 7.23 7.95
C VAL A 5 -5.02 7.73 9.38
N ARG A 6 -3.84 7.99 9.95
CA ARG A 6 -3.68 8.65 11.26
C ARG A 6 -3.09 10.02 11.04
N ASP A 7 -3.43 10.96 11.91
CA ASP A 7 -2.85 12.30 11.94
C ASP A 7 -3.01 13.10 10.62
N ASN A 8 -4.07 12.81 9.85
CA ASN A 8 -4.30 13.35 8.50
C ASN A 8 -3.14 13.14 7.50
N ASN A 9 -2.21 12.22 7.79
CA ASN A 9 -1.07 11.97 6.93
C ASN A 9 -1.37 10.88 5.90
N VAL A 10 -2.00 11.30 4.80
CA VAL A 10 -2.36 10.41 3.68
C VAL A 10 -1.13 9.89 2.94
N ASP A 11 -0.06 10.68 2.82
CA ASP A 11 1.17 10.25 2.13
C ASP A 11 1.82 9.04 2.82
N GLN A 12 1.95 9.11 4.14
CA GLN A 12 2.50 8.02 4.93
C GLN A 12 1.62 6.76 4.83
N ALA A 13 0.30 6.92 4.85
CA ALA A 13 -0.63 5.81 4.66
C ALA A 13 -0.46 5.16 3.27
N LEU A 14 -0.35 5.96 2.21
CA LEU A 14 -0.11 5.45 0.85
C LEU A 14 1.25 4.75 0.72
N LYS A 15 2.30 5.28 1.37
CA LYS A 15 3.63 4.66 1.40
C LYS A 15 3.62 3.31 2.13
N ALA A 16 2.88 3.21 3.22
CA ALA A 16 2.68 1.96 3.96
C ALA A 16 1.88 0.94 3.13
N LEU A 17 0.80 1.39 2.49
CA LEU A 17 -0.03 0.57 1.60
C LEU A 17 0.80 0.00 0.44
N LYS A 18 1.57 0.85 -0.25
CA LYS A 18 2.46 0.46 -1.36
C LYS A 18 3.46 -0.61 -0.93
N LYS A 19 4.12 -0.43 0.22
CA LYS A 19 5.07 -1.42 0.76
C LYS A 19 4.40 -2.77 1.04
N LYS A 20 3.18 -2.75 1.61
CA LYS A 20 2.45 -3.97 1.91
C LYS A 20 1.99 -4.69 0.62
N MET A 21 1.49 -3.95 -0.38
CA MET A 21 1.14 -4.50 -1.70
C MET A 21 2.34 -5.10 -2.45
N GLN A 22 3.52 -4.48 -2.33
CA GLN A 22 4.76 -5.03 -2.89
C GLN A 22 5.18 -6.35 -2.23
N ARG A 23 5.05 -6.45 -0.90
CA ARG A 23 5.38 -7.67 -0.16
C ARG A 23 4.44 -8.82 -0.50
N GLU A 24 3.16 -8.51 -0.69
CA GLU A 24 2.14 -9.48 -1.08
C GLU A 24 2.25 -9.90 -2.55
N GLY A 25 3.19 -9.34 -3.32
CA GLY A 25 3.42 -9.75 -4.71
C GLY A 25 2.33 -9.31 -5.69
N ILE A 26 1.33 -8.54 -5.25
CA ILE A 26 0.21 -8.06 -6.06
C ILE A 26 0.69 -7.34 -7.34
N PHE A 27 1.76 -6.55 -7.24
CA PHE A 27 2.35 -5.86 -8.40
C PHE A 27 3.02 -6.80 -9.42
N ARG A 28 3.36 -8.03 -9.03
CA ARG A 28 3.90 -9.05 -9.93
C ARG A 28 2.78 -9.76 -10.68
N GLU A 29 1.67 -10.03 -9.99
CA GLU A 29 0.48 -10.64 -10.60
C GLU A 29 -0.23 -9.68 -11.57
N MET A 30 -0.21 -8.37 -11.31
CA MET A 30 -0.80 -7.37 -12.22
C MET A 30 -0.06 -7.19 -13.55
N LYS A 31 1.14 -7.79 -13.71
CA LYS A 31 1.95 -7.66 -14.94
C LYS A 31 1.79 -8.88 -15.87
N LEU A 32 1.02 -9.88 -15.47
CA LEU A 32 0.55 -11.00 -16.30
C LEU A 32 -0.80 -10.65 -16.92
#